data_AF-A0AAU3NMR6-F1
#
_entry.id   AF-A0AAU3NMR6-F1
#
_cell.length_a   1.000
_cell.length_b   1.000
_cell.length_c   1.000
_cell.angle_alpha   90.00
_cell.angle_beta   90.00
_cell.angle_gamma   90.00
#
_symmetry.space_group_name_H-M   'P 1'
#
loop_
_entity.id
_entity.type
_entity.pdbx_description
1 polymer ?
#
loop_
_entity_poly.entity_id
_entity_poly.type
_entity_poly.pdbx_seq_one_letter_code
_entity_poly.pdbx_strand_id
1 'polypeptide(L)' 'MIQPGQTYRSLDPRGGPRIRIKAYTPGHNRAHVVDARDGKRFRQILVSSLHATGTTKTGAPRRTGYVLETS' A
#
# COMPACT_ATOMS: atom_id res chain seq x y z
N MET A 1 -4.36 6.31 8.82
CA MET A 1 -5.28 5.18 9.07
C MET A 1 -5.51 4.46 7.75
N ILE A 2 -5.52 3.12 7.73
CA ILE A 2 -5.80 2.34 6.52
C ILE A 2 -7.31 2.20 6.35
N GLN A 3 -7.82 2.49 5.16
CA GLN A 3 -9.26 2.49 4.85
C GLN A 3 -9.51 1.92 3.45
N PRO A 4 -10.65 1.24 3.22
CA PRO A 4 -11.08 0.85 1.89
C PRO A 4 -11.09 2.02 0.90
N GLY A 5 -10.72 1.76 -0.35
CA GLY A 5 -10.66 2.76 -1.41
C GLY A 5 -9.32 3.49 -1.54
N GLN A 6 -8.48 3.49 -0.50
CA GLN A 6 -7.15 4.11 -0.57
C GLN A 6 -6.27 3.41 -1.62
N THR A 7 -5.59 4.21 -2.45
CA THR A 7 -4.65 3.73 -3.45
C THR A 7 -3.22 3.93 -2.98
N TYR A 8 -2.38 2.93 -3.21
CA TYR A 8 -0.97 2.98 -2.89
C TYR A 8 -0.12 2.61 -4.11
N ARG A 9 0.99 3.33 -4.31
CA ARG A 9 2.00 3.03 -5.34
C ARG A 9 3.17 2.26 -4.76
N SER A 10 3.79 1.40 -5.58
CA SER A 10 5.02 0.71 -5.20
C SER A 10 6.15 1.70 -4.89
N LEU A 11 6.92 1.40 -3.85
CA LEU A 11 8.19 2.06 -3.52
C LEU A 11 9.41 1.24 -3.98
N ASP A 12 9.20 0.07 -4.58
CA ASP A 12 10.29 -0.70 -5.19
C ASP A 12 10.89 0.11 -6.36
N PRO A 13 12.23 0.32 -6.41
CA PRO A 13 12.90 1.02 -7.50
C PRO A 13 12.67 0.42 -8.89
N ARG A 14 12.35 -0.88 -8.97
CA ARG A 14 12.00 -1.57 -10.21
C ARG A 14 10.56 -1.29 -10.65
N GLY A 15 9.81 -0.55 -9.85
CA GLY A 15 8.39 -0.27 -10.06
C GLY A 15 7.49 -1.38 -9.52
N GLY A 16 6.20 -1.27 -9.82
CA GLY A 16 5.21 -2.27 -9.42
C GLY A 16 3.79 -1.77 -9.63
N PRO A 17 2.79 -2.68 -9.56
CA PRO A 17 1.40 -2.31 -9.73
C PRO A 17 0.93 -1.40 -8.59
N ARG A 18 0.05 -0.46 -8.92
CA ARG A 18 -0.73 0.26 -7.90
C ARG A 18 -1.73 -0.70 -7.28
N ILE A 19 -1.95 -0.55 -5.98
CA ILE A 19 -2.91 -1.35 -5.23
C ILE A 19 -3.97 -0.46 -4.61
N ARG A 20 -5.18 -0.97 -4.51
CA ARG A 20 -6.27 -0.33 -3.78
C ARG A 20 -6.69 -1.21 -2.61
N ILE A 21 -6.89 -0.61 -1.44
CA ILE A 21 -7.44 -1.31 -0.28
C ILE A 21 -8.88 -1.71 -0.60
N LYS A 22 -9.15 -3.01 -0.63
CA LYS A 22 -10.50 -3.56 -0.77
C LYS A 22 -11.18 -3.65 0.60
N ALA A 23 -10.46 -4.14 1.61
CA ALA A 23 -10.95 -4.26 2.97
C ALA A 23 -9.79 -4.27 3.97
N TYR A 24 -10.05 -3.79 5.19
CA TYR A 24 -9.10 -3.89 6.29
C TYR A 24 -9.86 -3.89 7.62
N THR A 25 -9.52 -4.84 8.49
CA THR A 25 -10.02 -4.90 9.87
C THR A 25 -8.97 -4.27 10.79
N PRO A 26 -9.30 -3.19 11.53
CA PRO A 26 -8.36 -2.58 12.47
C PRO A 26 -7.75 -3.59 13.45
N GLY A 27 -6.44 -3.51 13.64
CA GLY A 27 -5.69 -4.44 14.50
C GLY A 27 -5.13 -5.67 13.76
N HIS A 28 -5.60 -5.98 12.55
CA HIS A 28 -5.01 -7.05 11.76
C HIS A 28 -3.64 -6.64 11.19
N ASN A 29 -2.73 -7.60 11.06
CA ASN A 29 -1.42 -7.36 10.45
C ASN A 29 -1.44 -7.36 8.92
N ARG A 30 -2.59 -7.67 8.30
CA ARG A 30 -2.77 -7.76 6.85
C ARG A 30 -3.99 -6.98 6.38
N ALA A 31 -3.85 -6.34 5.22
CA ALA A 31 -4.94 -5.70 4.49
C ALA A 31 -5.26 -6.48 3.21
N HIS A 32 -6.53 -6.47 2.81
CA HIS A 32 -6.99 -7.04 1.56
C HIS A 32 -6.89 -5.99 0.46
N VAL A 33 -6.17 -6.31 -0.61
CA VAL A 33 -5.93 -5.38 -1.71
C VAL A 33 -6.24 -6.01 -3.05
N VAL A 34 -6.51 -5.14 -4.01
CA VAL A 34 -6.71 -5.46 -5.43
C VAL A 34 -5.82 -4.55 -6.27
N ASP A 35 -5.64 -4.90 -7.54
CA ASP A 35 -5.06 -3.99 -8.52
C ASP A 35 -5.90 -2.70 -8.58
N ALA A 36 -5.25 -1.53 -8.52
CA ALA A 36 -5.95 -0.26 -8.46
C ALA A 36 -6.66 0.08 -9.78
N ARG A 37 -6.20 -0.46 -10.93
CA ARG A 37 -6.75 -0.13 -12.25
C ARG A 37 -8.06 -0.84 -12.52
N ASP A 38 -8.13 -2.15 -12.25
CA ASP A 38 -9.26 -2.99 -12.65
C ASP A 38 -9.99 -3.69 -11.49
N GLY A 39 -9.47 -3.56 -10.26
CA GLY A 39 -10.04 -4.19 -9.08
C GLY A 39 -9.87 -5.71 -9.02
N LYS A 40 -9.05 -6.31 -9.89
CA LYS A 40 -8.76 -7.75 -9.92
C LYS A 40 -7.52 -8.08 -9.08
N ARG A 41 -7.01 -9.32 -9.20
CA ARG A 41 -5.77 -9.78 -8.55
C ARG A 41 -5.79 -9.57 -7.03
N PHE A 42 -6.81 -10.12 -6.40
CA PHE A 42 -6.94 -10.08 -4.95
C PHE A 42 -5.71 -10.69 -4.27
N ARG A 43 -5.17 -9.98 -3.28
CA ARG A 43 -4.06 -10.46 -2.44
C ARG A 43 -4.11 -9.83 -1.06
N GLN A 44 -3.49 -10.50 -0.10
CA GLN A 44 -3.23 -9.92 1.21
C GLN A 44 -1.82 -9.36 1.25
N ILE A 45 -1.63 -8.19 1.86
CA ILE A 45 -0.31 -7.61 2.10
C ILE A 45 -0.17 -7.21 3.56
N LEU A 46 1.06 -7.16 4.06
CA LEU A 46 1.34 -6.71 5.41
C LEU A 46 1.01 -5.21 5.55
N VAL A 47 0.34 -4.87 6.65
CA VAL A 47 0.11 -3.47 7.04
C VAL A 47 1.43 -2.72 7.22
N SER A 48 2.48 -3.39 7.68
CA SER A 48 3.82 -2.80 7.79
C SER A 48 4.45 -2.42 6.44
N SER A 49 3.93 -2.93 5.33
CA SER A 49 4.32 -2.54 3.96
C SER A 49 3.50 -1.37 3.42
N LEU A 50 2.49 -0.87 4.14
CA LEU A 50 1.67 0.28 3.77
C LEU A 50 2.18 1.52 4.51
N HIS A 51 2.71 2.47 3.77
CA HIS A 51 3.37 3.65 4.31
C HIS A 51 2.57 4.92 4.01
N ALA A 52 2.47 5.80 5.01
CA ALA A 52 1.88 7.13 4.83
C ALA A 52 2.78 8.03 3.97
N THR A 53 4.10 7.88 4.06
CA THR A 53 5.09 8.66 3.31
C THR A 53 6.11 7.76 2.61
N GLY A 54 6.74 8.29 1.57
CA GLY A 54 7.77 7.60 0.80
C GLY A 54 9.14 7.53 1.49
N THR A 55 9.27 8.08 2.70
CA THR A 55 10.52 8.17 3.45
C THR A 55 10.46 7.39 4.76
N THR A 56 11.62 6.96 5.25
CA THR A 56 11.80 6.35 6.57
C THR A 56 11.69 7.43 7.65
N LYS A 57 11.66 7.00 8.93
CA LYS A 57 11.72 7.93 10.06
C LYS A 57 12.98 8.81 10.08
N THR A 58 14.07 8.33 9.47
CA THR A 58 15.35 9.05 9.36
C THR A 58 15.43 9.91 8.08
N GLY A 59 14.35 10.03 7.31
CA GLY A 59 14.28 10.84 6.10
C GLY A 59 14.80 10.15 4.83
N ALA A 60 15.37 8.96 4.92
CA ALA A 60 15.86 8.22 3.76
C ALA A 60 14.69 7.72 2.88
N PRO A 61 14.82 7.67 1.54
CA PRO A 61 13.80 7.08 0.67
C PRO A 61 13.54 5.60 1.00
N ARG A 62 12.28 5.21 1.06
CA ARG A 62 11.89 3.79 1.14
C ARG A 62 12.08 3.12 -0.22
N ARG A 63 12.59 1.90 -0.19
CA ARG A 63 12.80 1.06 -1.38
C ARG A 63 11.92 -0.19 -1.39
N THR A 64 11.03 -0.32 -0.42
CA THR A 64 10.13 -1.46 -0.24
C THR A 64 8.76 -0.99 0.23
N GLY A 65 7.76 -1.84 0.01
CA GLY A 65 6.38 -1.56 0.36
C GLY A 65 5.69 -0.61 -0.62
N TYR A 66 4.65 0.04 -0.13
CA TYR A 66 3.79 0.90 -0.92
C TYR A 66 3.51 2.20 -0.16
N VAL A 67 3.48 3.32 -0.86
CA VAL A 67 3.15 4.63 -0.29
C VAL A 67 1.76 5.07 -0.72
N LEU A 68 1.01 5.67 0.20
CA LEU A 68 -0.29 6.27 -0.06
C LEU A 68 -0.16 7.31 -1.17
N GLU A 69 -0.97 7.18 -2.22
CA GLU A 69 -1.14 8.26 -3.20
C GLU A 69 -2.24 9.19 -2.67
N THR A 70 -1.87 10.41 -2.31
CA THR A 70 -2.84 11.50 -2.10
C THR A 70 -3.30 11.97 -3.47
N SER A 71 -4.58 11.76 -3.76
CA SER A 71 -5.26 12.31 -4.94
C SER A 71 -5.46 13.81 -4.78
#